data_AF-I3S372-F1
#
_entry.id   AF-I3S372-F1
#
_cell.length_a   1.000
_cell.length_b   1.000
_cell.length_c   1.000
_cell.angle_alpha   90.00
_cell.angle_beta   90.00
_cell.angle_gamma   90.00
#
_symmetry.space_group_name_H-M   'P 1'
#
loop_
_entity.id
_entity.type
_entity.pdbx_description
1 polymer ?
#
loop_
_entity_poly.entity_id
_entity_poly.type
_entity_poly.pdbx_seq_one_letter_code
_entity_poly.pdbx_strand_id
1 'polypeptide(L)'
;MMFWFSLMKFMISWHLIWNTFRLLLCLEMFERTVTMNSLGKTFSLTGWKIGWAIAPPHLTWGVRQAHAFLTFATSNPMQWAAAVALRAPDSYYTELKRDYMAKRSILVEGLKAVGFKVFPSSGTYFVAVDHTPFGHENDIAFCEYLVKEVGVVAIPTSVFYLNPEEGKNLVRFTFCKDEGTLRVAVDGMKEKLRK
;
A
#
# COMPACT_ATOMS: atom_id res chain seq x y z
N MET A 1 -23.56 -2.54 16.26
CA MET A 1 -23.06 -1.16 16.08
C MET A 1 -21.53 -1.20 16.09
N MET A 2 -20.92 -1.55 14.96
CA MET A 2 -19.46 -1.55 14.76
C MET A 2 -19.24 -1.44 13.24
N PHE A 3 -19.23 -0.21 12.74
CA PHE A 3 -19.04 0.11 11.33
C PHE A 3 -18.02 1.24 11.24
N TRP A 4 -16.79 0.97 11.68
CA TRP A 4 -15.68 1.92 11.53
C TRP A 4 -14.41 1.12 11.31
N PHE A 5 -14.02 0.98 10.04
CA PHE A 5 -12.66 0.83 9.49
C PHE A 5 -12.75 0.21 8.09
N SER A 6 -13.11 1.01 7.08
CA SER A 6 -12.85 0.62 5.68
C SER A 6 -12.46 1.80 4.77
N LEU A 7 -12.81 3.06 5.11
CA LEU A 7 -12.51 4.20 4.23
C LEU A 7 -11.13 4.87 4.41
N MET A 8 -10.33 4.55 5.43
CA MET A 8 -9.08 5.29 5.72
C MET A 8 -7.84 4.90 4.89
N LYS A 9 -7.93 3.95 3.94
CA LYS A 9 -6.74 3.48 3.19
C LYS A 9 -6.53 4.12 1.82
N PHE A 10 -7.51 4.80 1.23
CA PHE A 10 -7.36 5.32 -0.14
C PHE A 10 -6.40 6.52 -0.26
N MET A 11 -6.12 7.20 0.83
CA MET A 11 -5.57 8.56 0.78
C MET A 11 -4.10 8.70 1.19
N ILE A 12 -3.43 7.59 1.51
CA ILE A 12 -2.05 7.65 2.03
C ILE A 12 -1.01 7.49 0.90
N SER A 13 -1.44 7.26 -0.35
CA SER A 13 -0.55 6.94 -1.47
C SER A 13 -0.92 7.67 -2.77
N TRP A 14 -1.41 8.92 -2.71
CA TRP A 14 -1.92 9.65 -3.87
C TRP A 14 -0.99 9.70 -5.09
N HIS A 15 0.31 9.93 -4.88
CA HIS A 15 1.30 9.96 -5.96
C HIS A 15 1.60 8.58 -6.55
N LEU A 16 1.13 7.51 -5.91
CA LEU A 16 1.23 6.13 -6.39
C LEU A 16 -0.10 5.65 -6.98
N ILE A 17 -1.05 6.53 -7.25
CA ILE A 17 -2.29 6.19 -7.95
C ILE A 17 -2.03 6.25 -9.45
N TRP A 18 -2.38 5.17 -10.15
CA TRP A 18 -2.19 5.04 -11.60
C TRP A 18 -3.34 5.70 -12.39
N ASN A 19 -4.56 5.74 -11.82
CA ASN A 19 -5.76 6.41 -12.33
C ASN A 19 -6.40 7.37 -11.30
N THR A 20 -6.53 8.65 -11.63
CA THR A 20 -6.98 9.71 -10.69
C THR A 20 -8.38 9.47 -10.13
N PHE A 21 -8.51 9.23 -8.82
CA PHE A 21 -9.79 9.24 -8.10
C PHE A 21 -9.77 10.35 -7.05
N ARG A 22 -10.56 11.42 -7.24
CA ARG A 22 -10.63 12.56 -6.30
C ARG A 22 -11.98 12.63 -5.59
N LEU A 23 -12.05 12.04 -4.40
CA LEU A 23 -13.26 12.02 -3.56
C LEU A 23 -13.74 13.44 -3.18
N LEU A 24 -12.79 14.37 -2.98
CA LEU A 24 -13.08 15.77 -2.60
C LEU A 24 -13.72 16.61 -3.71
N LEU A 25 -13.70 16.16 -4.97
CA LEU A 25 -14.34 16.87 -6.08
C LEU A 25 -15.83 16.50 -6.24
N CYS A 26 -16.31 15.52 -5.48
CA CYS A 26 -17.74 15.21 -5.45
C CYS A 26 -18.44 16.28 -4.59
N LEU A 27 -19.48 16.91 -5.16
CA LEU A 27 -20.27 17.96 -4.49
C LEU A 27 -20.73 17.46 -3.11
N GLU A 28 -20.67 18.34 -2.10
CA GLU A 28 -21.06 18.10 -0.70
C GLU A 28 -20.23 17.08 0.11
N MET A 29 -19.12 16.55 -0.41
CA MET A 29 -18.27 15.62 0.36
C MET A 29 -17.30 16.33 1.31
N PHE A 30 -16.93 17.58 1.04
CA PHE A 30 -15.94 18.32 1.82
C PHE A 30 -16.33 18.44 3.30
N GLU A 31 -17.59 18.78 3.59
CA GLU A 31 -18.10 18.99 4.95
C GLU A 31 -18.07 17.73 5.83
N ARG A 32 -17.81 16.55 5.27
CA ARG A 32 -17.89 15.26 5.96
C ARG A 32 -16.59 14.46 5.87
N THR A 33 -15.55 15.03 5.26
CA THR A 33 -14.33 14.29 4.89
C THR A 33 -13.11 14.80 5.64
N VAL A 34 -12.42 13.90 6.32
CA VAL A 34 -11.05 14.10 6.82
C VAL A 34 -10.07 13.45 5.86
N THR A 35 -9.27 14.27 5.21
CA THR A 35 -8.27 13.91 4.18
C THR A 35 -6.91 13.75 4.85
N MET A 36 -6.45 12.51 5.07
CA MET A 36 -5.16 12.22 5.70
C MET A 36 -4.09 11.80 4.70
N ASN A 37 -2.87 12.29 4.85
CA ASN A 37 -1.75 11.93 3.98
C ASN A 37 -0.48 11.65 4.78
N SER A 38 0.49 10.95 4.18
CA SER A 38 1.75 10.56 4.83
C SER A 38 2.95 10.88 3.95
N LEU A 39 3.96 11.49 4.57
CA LEU A 39 5.26 11.72 3.93
C LEU A 39 5.95 10.40 3.61
N GLY A 40 5.75 9.38 4.45
CA GLY A 40 6.50 8.14 4.40
C GLY A 40 6.27 7.29 3.14
N LYS A 41 5.10 7.40 2.51
CA LYS A 41 4.79 6.66 1.27
C LYS A 41 5.15 7.42 0.01
N THR A 42 5.09 8.76 0.06
CA THR A 42 5.40 9.61 -1.09
C THR A 42 6.91 9.78 -1.23
N PHE A 43 7.64 9.89 -0.12
CA PHE A 43 9.07 10.18 -0.10
C PHE A 43 9.93 9.02 0.43
N SER A 44 9.35 7.83 0.64
CA SER A 44 10.03 6.67 1.24
C SER A 44 10.58 6.91 2.65
N LEU A 45 10.01 7.87 3.39
CA LEU A 45 10.42 8.27 4.75
C LEU A 45 9.56 7.62 5.84
N THR A 46 9.33 6.30 5.74
CA THR A 46 8.38 5.59 6.62
C THR A 46 8.73 5.69 8.11
N GLY A 47 10.01 5.74 8.45
CA GLY A 47 10.50 5.89 9.82
C GLY A 47 10.30 7.28 10.42
N TRP A 48 10.03 8.31 9.62
CA TRP A 48 9.94 9.70 10.09
C TRP A 48 8.62 10.00 10.80
N LYS A 49 7.60 9.18 10.59
CA LYS A 49 6.26 9.29 11.21
C LYS A 49 5.63 10.69 11.04
N ILE A 50 5.85 11.31 9.88
CA ILE A 50 5.22 12.58 9.51
C ILE A 50 4.03 12.35 8.57
N GLY A 51 2.92 13.00 8.89
CA GLY A 51 1.71 13.05 8.09
C GLY A 51 0.89 14.28 8.45
N TRP A 52 -0.17 14.54 7.69
CA TRP A 52 -1.06 15.67 7.92
C TRP A 52 -2.50 15.30 7.61
N ALA A 53 -3.44 16.08 8.17
CA ALA A 53 -4.86 15.96 7.90
C ALA A 53 -5.40 17.30 7.41
N ILE A 54 -6.27 17.26 6.41
CA ILE A 54 -7.02 18.39 5.86
C ILE A 54 -8.50 18.07 6.08
N ALA A 55 -9.24 18.95 6.73
CA ALA A 55 -10.67 18.76 6.99
C ALA A 55 -11.37 20.12 7.21
N PRO A 56 -12.70 20.20 7.13
CA PRO A 56 -13.44 21.40 7.52
C PRO A 56 -13.25 21.73 9.02
N PRO A 57 -13.39 23.00 9.42
CA PRO A 57 -13.07 23.45 10.78
C PRO A 57 -13.72 22.62 11.88
N HIS A 58 -15.00 22.28 11.73
CA HIS A 58 -15.76 21.51 12.71
C HIS A 58 -15.25 20.06 12.90
N LEU A 59 -14.63 19.45 11.89
CA LEU A 59 -13.98 18.13 12.00
C LEU A 59 -12.53 18.24 12.50
N THR A 60 -11.78 19.28 12.09
CA THR A 60 -10.38 19.44 12.53
C THR A 60 -10.25 19.63 14.03
N TRP A 61 -11.27 20.20 14.68
CA TRP A 61 -11.26 20.43 16.12
C TRP A 61 -10.99 19.13 16.90
N GLY A 62 -11.77 18.08 16.64
CA GLY A 62 -11.60 16.79 17.32
C GLY A 62 -10.25 16.13 17.04
N VAL A 63 -9.78 16.21 15.79
CA VAL A 63 -8.46 15.67 15.40
C VAL A 63 -7.33 16.35 16.18
N ARG A 64 -7.40 17.68 16.36
CA ARG A 64 -6.39 18.46 17.10
C ARG A 64 -6.43 18.15 18.59
N GLN A 65 -7.62 17.99 19.18
CA GLN A 65 -7.73 17.59 20.60
C GLN A 65 -7.11 16.20 20.83
N ALA A 66 -7.44 15.23 19.98
CA ALA A 66 -6.87 13.88 20.08
C ALA A 66 -5.33 13.90 19.91
N HIS A 67 -4.81 14.66 18.95
CA HIS A 67 -3.37 14.80 18.73
C HIS A 67 -2.66 15.44 19.92
N ALA A 68 -3.22 16.51 20.49
CA ALA A 68 -2.67 17.18 21.66
C ALA A 68 -2.59 16.24 22.88
N PHE A 69 -3.56 15.34 23.05
CA PHE A 69 -3.55 14.38 24.15
C PHE A 69 -2.64 13.17 23.92
N LEU A 70 -2.67 12.58 22.72
CA LEU A 70 -1.94 11.34 22.42
C LEU A 70 -0.46 11.55 22.12
N THR A 71 -0.10 12.68 21.53
CA THR A 71 1.26 12.92 21.02
C THR A 71 1.81 14.28 21.45
N PHE A 72 0.93 15.23 21.80
CA PHE A 72 1.24 16.62 22.14
C PHE A 72 1.83 17.42 20.99
N ALA A 73 3.00 17.03 20.50
CA ALA A 73 3.68 17.64 19.37
C ALA A 73 4.47 16.61 18.55
N THR A 74 4.64 16.89 17.26
CA THR A 74 5.46 16.07 16.36
C THR A 74 6.89 16.64 16.27
N SER A 75 7.87 15.81 15.91
CA SER A 75 9.29 16.21 15.79
C SER A 75 9.47 17.45 14.91
N ASN A 76 9.93 18.55 15.52
CA ASN A 76 10.08 19.85 14.86
C ASN A 76 11.06 19.81 13.67
N PRO A 77 12.28 19.24 13.77
CA PRO A 77 13.18 19.14 12.61
C PRO A 77 12.56 18.38 11.42
N MET A 78 11.78 17.35 11.71
CA MET A 78 11.11 16.54 10.68
C MET A 78 9.94 17.29 10.03
N GLN A 79 9.27 18.18 10.75
CA GLN A 79 8.27 19.09 10.18
C GLN A 79 8.90 20.08 9.20
N TRP A 80 10.07 20.64 9.53
CA TRP A 80 10.82 21.50 8.61
C TRP A 80 11.26 20.76 7.34
N ALA A 81 11.84 19.57 7.50
CA ALA A 81 12.23 18.75 6.37
C ALA A 81 11.03 18.31 5.51
N ALA A 82 9.88 18.01 6.13
CA ALA A 82 8.65 17.74 5.41
C ALA A 82 8.18 18.94 4.57
N ALA A 83 8.26 20.16 5.11
CA ALA A 83 7.92 21.36 4.37
C ALA A 83 8.82 21.56 3.13
N VAL A 84 10.11 21.22 3.25
CA VAL A 84 11.04 21.23 2.10
C VAL A 84 10.66 20.13 1.09
N ALA A 85 10.44 18.90 1.54
CA ALA A 85 10.08 17.77 0.67
C ALA A 85 8.79 18.03 -0.12
N LEU A 86 7.77 18.65 0.50
CA LEU A 86 6.52 18.99 -0.17
C LEU A 86 6.65 20.06 -1.27
N ARG A 87 7.81 20.73 -1.36
CA ARG A 87 8.15 21.65 -2.46
C ARG A 87 9.02 20.99 -3.53
N ALA A 88 9.13 19.67 -3.52
CA ALA A 88 9.83 18.94 -4.58
C ALA A 88 9.23 19.28 -5.96
N PRO A 89 10.06 19.40 -7.01
CA PRO A 89 9.58 19.67 -8.36
C PRO A 89 8.75 18.50 -8.91
N ASP A 90 7.87 18.77 -9.87
CA ASP A 90 7.02 17.75 -10.52
C ASP A 90 7.82 16.60 -11.16
N SER A 91 9.09 16.85 -11.52
CA SER A 91 10.01 15.83 -12.02
C SER A 91 10.22 14.70 -11.02
N TYR A 92 10.29 15.00 -9.71
CA TYR A 92 10.43 13.99 -8.66
C TYR A 92 9.28 12.98 -8.69
N TYR A 93 8.03 13.46 -8.78
CA TYR A 93 6.87 12.59 -8.81
C TYR A 93 6.77 11.81 -10.11
N THR A 94 7.20 12.40 -11.23
CA THR A 94 7.24 11.75 -12.54
C THR A 94 8.25 10.59 -12.54
N GLU A 95 9.45 10.82 -12.00
CA GLU A 95 10.48 9.79 -11.84
C GLU A 95 10.03 8.70 -10.87
N LEU A 96 9.49 9.08 -9.72
CA LEU A 96 8.93 8.13 -8.74
C LEU A 96 7.89 7.22 -9.41
N LYS A 97 6.95 7.81 -10.17
CA LYS A 97 5.93 7.06 -10.89
C LYS A 97 6.55 6.10 -11.90
N ARG A 98 7.52 6.55 -12.69
CA ARG A 98 8.25 5.72 -13.68
C ARG A 98 8.93 4.54 -13.02
N ASP A 99 9.65 4.76 -11.92
CA ASP A 99 10.42 3.73 -11.23
C ASP A 99 9.49 2.66 -10.61
N TYR A 100 8.38 3.08 -9.99
CA TYR A 100 7.38 2.14 -9.49
C TYR A 100 6.64 1.40 -10.61
N MET A 101 6.45 2.00 -11.80
CA MET A 101 5.89 1.30 -12.96
C MET A 101 6.79 0.17 -13.45
N ALA A 102 8.10 0.42 -13.55
CA ALA A 102 9.06 -0.59 -13.97
C ALA A 102 9.06 -1.78 -12.98
N LYS A 103 9.14 -1.50 -11.68
CA LYS A 103 9.07 -2.51 -10.61
C LYS A 103 7.75 -3.28 -10.61
N ARG A 104 6.62 -2.58 -10.81
CA ARG A 104 5.30 -3.20 -10.96
C ARG A 104 5.27 -4.17 -12.14
N SER A 105 5.82 -3.77 -13.29
CA SER A 105 5.85 -4.62 -14.49
C SER A 105 6.67 -5.89 -14.25
N ILE A 106 7.85 -5.79 -13.64
CA ILE A 106 8.69 -6.96 -13.29
C ILE A 106 7.90 -7.95 -12.44
N LEU A 107 7.27 -7.47 -11.35
CA LEU A 107 6.55 -8.34 -10.44
C LEU A 107 5.27 -8.92 -11.06
N VAL A 108 4.45 -8.10 -11.74
CA VAL A 108 3.17 -8.53 -12.32
C VAL A 108 3.41 -9.57 -13.43
N GLU A 109 4.33 -9.30 -14.36
CA GLU A 109 4.61 -10.24 -15.44
C GLU A 109 5.31 -11.50 -14.91
N GLY A 110 6.17 -11.35 -13.90
CA GLY A 110 6.77 -12.48 -13.18
C GLY A 110 5.73 -13.39 -12.54
N LEU A 111 4.78 -12.84 -11.78
CA LEU A 111 3.73 -13.60 -11.12
C LEU A 111 2.79 -14.30 -12.13
N LYS A 112 2.43 -13.62 -13.23
CA LYS A 112 1.68 -14.28 -14.32
C LYS A 112 2.45 -15.47 -14.91
N ALA A 113 3.75 -15.31 -15.15
CA ALA A 113 4.60 -16.36 -15.71
C ALA A 113 4.78 -17.56 -14.76
N VAL A 114 4.70 -17.34 -13.45
CA VAL A 114 4.68 -18.42 -12.44
C VAL A 114 3.35 -19.20 -12.47
N GLY A 115 2.27 -18.60 -12.97
CA GLY A 115 0.95 -19.23 -13.05
C GLY A 115 -0.09 -18.64 -12.09
N PHE A 116 0.23 -17.53 -11.40
CA PHE A 116 -0.76 -16.83 -10.59
C PHE A 116 -1.81 -16.13 -11.47
N LYS A 117 -3.07 -16.10 -11.00
CA LYS A 117 -4.06 -15.13 -11.51
C LYS A 117 -3.82 -13.79 -10.81
N VAL A 118 -3.36 -12.80 -11.56
CA VAL A 118 -2.96 -11.49 -11.01
C VAL A 118 -4.11 -10.48 -11.11
N PHE A 119 -4.40 -9.80 -10.00
CA PHE A 119 -5.33 -8.67 -9.96
C PHE A 119 -4.53 -7.36 -9.98
N PRO A 120 -4.46 -6.67 -11.14
CA PRO A 120 -3.63 -5.47 -11.26
C PRO A 120 -4.16 -4.35 -10.38
N SER A 121 -3.29 -3.80 -9.52
CA SER A 121 -3.66 -2.65 -8.71
C SER A 121 -3.63 -1.35 -9.54
N SER A 122 -4.65 -0.52 -9.35
CA SER A 122 -4.76 0.85 -9.92
C SER A 122 -4.09 1.92 -9.06
N GLY A 123 -3.43 1.52 -7.97
CA GLY A 123 -2.55 2.40 -7.21
C GLY A 123 -1.69 1.67 -6.18
N THR A 124 -0.93 2.39 -5.39
CA THR A 124 -0.02 1.86 -4.35
C THR A 124 1.10 0.97 -4.90
N TYR A 125 1.87 0.36 -4.00
CA TYR A 125 2.97 -0.54 -4.31
C TYR A 125 2.66 -2.03 -4.05
N PHE A 126 1.38 -2.40 -3.99
CA PHE A 126 0.92 -3.78 -3.75
C PHE A 126 0.26 -4.40 -4.97
N VAL A 127 0.35 -5.73 -5.08
CA VAL A 127 -0.35 -6.56 -6.07
C VAL A 127 -0.99 -7.74 -5.34
N ALA A 128 -2.27 -7.98 -5.59
CA ALA A 128 -2.98 -9.14 -5.08
C ALA A 128 -3.02 -10.24 -6.16
N VAL A 129 -2.87 -11.49 -5.75
CA VAL A 129 -2.92 -12.66 -6.64
C VAL A 129 -3.70 -13.80 -6.02
N ASP A 130 -4.27 -14.65 -6.86
CA ASP A 130 -4.93 -15.90 -6.47
C ASP A 130 -3.90 -17.03 -6.39
N HIS A 131 -3.79 -17.69 -5.23
CA HIS A 131 -2.86 -18.79 -5.00
C HIS A 131 -3.46 -20.18 -5.24
N THR A 132 -4.77 -20.28 -5.48
CA THR A 132 -5.47 -21.56 -5.65
C THR A 132 -4.89 -22.50 -6.72
N PRO A 133 -4.21 -22.05 -7.80
CA PRO A 133 -3.54 -22.95 -8.75
C PRO A 133 -2.48 -23.88 -8.12
N PHE A 134 -1.96 -23.54 -6.94
CA PHE A 134 -0.92 -24.29 -6.22
C PHE A 134 -1.48 -25.24 -5.15
N GLY A 135 -2.81 -25.31 -4.97
CA GLY A 135 -3.47 -26.38 -4.20
C GLY A 135 -3.35 -26.29 -2.68
N HIS A 136 -2.98 -25.14 -2.12
CA HIS A 136 -2.94 -24.95 -0.66
C HIS A 136 -4.33 -24.64 -0.08
N GLU A 137 -4.56 -25.08 1.16
CA GLU A 137 -5.86 -24.98 1.86
C GLU A 137 -6.33 -23.52 2.03
N ASN A 138 -5.42 -22.62 2.40
CA ASN A 138 -5.69 -21.21 2.62
C ASN A 138 -4.43 -20.35 2.41
N ASP A 139 -4.62 -19.04 2.41
CA ASP A 139 -3.57 -18.06 2.15
C ASP A 139 -2.47 -18.04 3.22
N ILE A 140 -2.79 -18.38 4.47
CA ILE A 140 -1.80 -18.52 5.55
C ILE A 140 -0.88 -19.70 5.27
N ALA A 141 -1.43 -20.88 5.00
CA ALA A 141 -0.67 -22.09 4.68
C ALA A 141 0.20 -21.88 3.43
N PHE A 142 -0.32 -21.18 2.41
CA PHE A 142 0.45 -20.82 1.24
C PHE A 142 1.61 -19.85 1.56
N CYS A 143 1.36 -18.80 2.36
CA CYS A 143 2.41 -17.86 2.75
C CYS A 143 3.51 -18.56 3.58
N GLU A 144 3.16 -19.48 4.46
CA GLU A 144 4.15 -20.27 5.20
C GLU A 144 5.00 -21.14 4.29
N TYR A 145 4.39 -21.79 3.30
CA TYR A 145 5.09 -22.58 2.30
C TYR A 145 6.06 -21.72 1.49
N LEU A 146 5.62 -20.54 1.01
CA LEU A 146 6.49 -19.61 0.27
C LEU A 146 7.71 -19.20 1.10
N VAL A 147 7.55 -18.97 2.40
CA VAL A 147 8.66 -18.59 3.28
C VAL A 147 9.63 -19.75 3.48
N LYS A 148 9.11 -20.95 3.78
CA LYS A 148 9.92 -22.12 4.14
C LYS A 148 10.64 -22.72 2.94
N GLU A 149 9.94 -22.88 1.82
CA GLU A 149 10.43 -23.66 0.66
C GLU A 149 10.95 -22.79 -0.49
N VAL A 150 10.41 -21.58 -0.65
CA VAL A 150 10.75 -20.67 -1.76
C VAL A 150 11.65 -19.51 -1.30
N GLY A 151 11.64 -19.18 -0.02
CA GLY A 151 12.37 -18.02 0.52
C GLY A 151 11.74 -16.67 0.16
N VAL A 152 10.45 -16.66 -0.19
CA VAL A 152 9.70 -15.45 -0.56
C VAL A 152 8.61 -15.17 0.47
N VAL A 153 8.49 -13.92 0.91
CA VAL A 153 7.45 -13.51 1.87
C VAL A 153 6.31 -12.83 1.12
N ALA A 154 5.12 -13.42 1.23
CA ALA A 154 3.85 -12.80 0.87
C ALA A 154 3.03 -12.49 2.14
N ILE A 155 1.97 -11.70 1.99
CA ILE A 155 1.05 -11.40 3.10
C ILE A 155 -0.30 -12.06 2.81
N PRO A 156 -0.84 -12.88 3.74
CA PRO A 156 -2.19 -13.42 3.62
C PRO A 156 -3.18 -12.27 3.61
N THR A 157 -4.18 -12.31 2.74
CA THR A 157 -5.18 -11.24 2.66
C THR A 157 -6.34 -11.44 3.61
N SER A 158 -6.63 -12.68 4.03
CA SER A 158 -7.70 -13.04 4.97
C SER A 158 -7.68 -12.20 6.26
N VAL A 159 -6.49 -11.81 6.74
CA VAL A 159 -6.29 -10.92 7.90
C VAL A 159 -6.83 -9.49 7.70
N PHE A 160 -7.15 -9.10 6.46
CA PHE A 160 -7.76 -7.81 6.13
C PHE A 160 -9.28 -7.88 5.93
N TYR A 161 -9.87 -9.07 6.05
CA TYR A 161 -11.31 -9.29 5.93
C TYR A 161 -11.96 -9.50 7.30
N LEU A 162 -13.23 -9.09 7.43
CA LEU A 162 -14.02 -9.42 8.62
C LEU A 162 -14.33 -10.92 8.66
N ASN A 163 -14.67 -11.49 7.50
CA ASN A 163 -14.81 -12.92 7.30
C ASN A 163 -13.57 -13.45 6.56
N PRO A 164 -12.68 -14.21 7.24
CA PRO A 164 -11.45 -14.73 6.63
C PRO A 164 -11.67 -15.55 5.34
N GLU A 165 -12.82 -16.21 5.23
CA GLU A 165 -13.18 -17.03 4.06
C GLU A 165 -13.25 -16.23 2.75
N GLU A 166 -13.51 -14.93 2.81
CA GLU A 166 -13.57 -14.06 1.62
C GLU A 166 -12.17 -13.73 1.07
N GLY A 167 -11.13 -13.78 1.91
CA GLY A 167 -9.75 -13.48 1.55
C GLY A 167 -8.85 -14.71 1.41
N LYS A 168 -9.31 -15.90 1.80
CA LYS A 168 -8.46 -17.10 1.94
C LYS A 168 -7.77 -17.57 0.66
N ASN A 169 -8.26 -17.17 -0.52
CA ASN A 169 -7.69 -17.55 -1.82
C ASN A 169 -6.67 -16.53 -2.35
N LEU A 170 -6.53 -15.39 -1.68
CA LEU A 170 -5.74 -14.27 -2.17
C LEU A 170 -4.52 -14.03 -1.27
N VAL A 171 -3.38 -13.77 -1.90
CA VAL A 171 -2.17 -13.27 -1.22
C VAL A 171 -1.69 -11.97 -1.84
N ARG A 172 -1.00 -11.15 -1.05
CA ARG A 172 -0.51 -9.84 -1.46
C ARG A 172 1.01 -9.78 -1.47
N PHE A 173 1.56 -9.37 -2.61
CA PHE A 173 2.98 -9.05 -2.78
C PHE A 173 3.20 -7.53 -2.82
N THR A 174 4.44 -7.09 -2.59
CA THR A 174 4.85 -5.70 -2.73
C THR A 174 6.00 -5.57 -3.71
N PHE A 175 6.02 -4.48 -4.49
CA PHE A 175 7.11 -4.16 -5.41
C PHE A 175 7.95 -2.96 -4.97
N CYS A 176 7.81 -2.51 -3.72
CA CYS A 176 8.67 -1.46 -3.13
C CYS A 176 10.05 -2.03 -2.70
N LYS A 177 10.73 -2.73 -3.62
CA LYS A 177 12.05 -3.33 -3.44
C LYS A 177 12.93 -3.01 -4.64
N ASP A 178 14.20 -3.39 -4.59
CA ASP A 178 15.10 -3.25 -5.74
C ASP A 178 14.74 -4.24 -6.84
N GLU A 179 15.00 -3.88 -8.09
CA GLU A 179 14.65 -4.73 -9.23
C GLU A 179 15.31 -6.11 -9.15
N GLY A 180 16.56 -6.18 -8.71
CA GLY A 180 17.28 -7.44 -8.51
C GLY A 180 16.56 -8.35 -7.52
N THR A 181 16.10 -7.81 -6.38
CA THR A 181 15.31 -8.57 -5.40
C THR A 181 13.99 -9.08 -5.99
N LEU A 182 13.30 -8.26 -6.79
CA LEU A 182 12.05 -8.68 -7.43
C LEU A 182 12.28 -9.81 -8.44
N ARG A 183 13.35 -9.73 -9.24
CA ARG A 183 13.73 -10.77 -10.20
C ARG A 183 14.08 -12.08 -9.50
N VAL A 184 14.93 -12.03 -8.47
CA VAL A 184 15.30 -13.21 -7.67
C VAL A 184 14.07 -13.87 -7.05
N ALA A 185 13.15 -13.09 -6.48
CA ALA A 185 11.91 -13.64 -5.92
C ALA A 185 11.04 -14.32 -6.99
N VAL A 186 10.89 -13.70 -8.16
CA VAL A 186 10.15 -14.27 -9.29
C VAL A 186 10.80 -15.56 -9.78
N ASP A 187 12.12 -15.58 -9.93
CA ASP A 187 12.85 -16.74 -10.44
C ASP A 187 12.79 -17.91 -9.45
N GLY A 188 12.94 -17.66 -8.15
CA GLY A 188 12.74 -18.67 -7.11
C GLY A 188 11.33 -19.25 -7.11
N MET A 189 10.30 -18.41 -7.29
CA MET A 189 8.93 -18.87 -7.44
C MET A 189 8.72 -19.70 -8.72
N LYS A 190 9.32 -19.33 -9.85
CA LYS A 190 9.22 -20.12 -11.10
C LYS A 190 9.85 -21.51 -10.97
N GLU A 191 10.94 -21.61 -10.21
CA GLU A 191 11.62 -22.89 -9.99
C GLU A 191 10.82 -23.81 -9.06
N LYS A 192 10.29 -23.27 -7.95
CA LYS A 192 9.69 -24.07 -6.87
C LYS A 192 8.18 -24.28 -6.99
N LEU A 193 7.45 -23.37 -7.64
CA LEU A 193 5.99 -23.44 -7.78
C LEU A 193 5.54 -24.08 -9.09
N ARG A 194 6.45 -24.68 -9.85
CA ARG A 194 6.10 -25.43 -11.07
C ARG A 194 5.34 -26.71 -10.69
N LYS A 195 4.21 -26.93 -11.36
CA LYS A 195 3.55 -28.24 -11.41
C LYS A 195 4.46 -29.27 -12.08
#